data_AF-A0A930N0M9-F1
#
_entry.id   AF-A0A930N0M9-F1
#
_cell.length_a   1.000
_cell.length_b   1.000
_cell.length_c   1.000
_cell.angle_alpha   90.00
_cell.angle_beta   90.00
_cell.angle_gamma   90.00
#
_symmetry.space_group_name_H-M   'P 1'
#
loop_
_entity.id
_entity.type
_entity.pdbx_description
1 polymer ?
#
loop_
_entity_poly.entity_id
_entity_poly.type
_entity_poly.pdbx_seq_one_letter_code
_entity_poly.pdbx_strand_id
1 'polypeptide(L)'
;YEPMREKDGSPATYRRGKRKGEVKLRRLSGGGTLRRGWSMLLKGKIRVQRIGDTYQVELVNNTEYASYVEYGHRQTPGRYVPAIGKRLKAAWVEGQFPMTLSAREVESAAPAILARKIQRYFEERIHGK
;
A
#
# COMPACT_ATOMS: atom_id res chain seq x y z
N TYR A 1 9.88 8.96 -5.29
CA TYR A 1 9.19 9.93 -4.41
C TYR A 1 7.73 9.53 -4.34
N GLU A 2 7.06 9.72 -3.21
CA GLU A 2 5.62 9.46 -3.06
C GLU A 2 4.91 10.76 -2.65
N PRO A 3 3.70 11.04 -3.18
CA PRO A 3 2.90 12.17 -2.72
C PRO A 3 2.52 11.97 -1.25
N MET A 4 2.83 12.95 -0.41
CA MET A 4 2.35 12.97 0.97
C MET A 4 0.84 13.10 0.96
N ARG A 5 0.17 12.37 1.85
CA ARG A 5 -1.27 12.49 2.09
C ARG A 5 -1.53 13.12 3.46
N GLU A 6 -2.56 13.94 3.56
CA GLU A 6 -3.10 14.41 4.84
C GLU A 6 -3.87 13.28 5.53
N LYS A 7 -4.33 13.52 6.78
CA LYS A 7 -5.01 12.48 7.58
C LYS A 7 -6.32 11.98 6.96
N ASP A 8 -6.92 12.78 6.09
CA ASP A 8 -8.13 12.49 5.33
C ASP A 8 -7.85 11.75 4.01
N GLY A 9 -6.59 11.45 3.71
CA GLY A 9 -6.17 10.80 2.46
C GLY A 9 -6.00 11.75 1.28
N SER A 10 -6.28 13.05 1.41
CA SER A 10 -6.07 14.04 0.34
C SER A 10 -4.57 14.31 0.11
N PRO A 11 -4.13 14.70 -1.11
CA PRO A 11 -2.73 15.04 -1.35
C PRO A 11 -2.31 16.29 -0.57
N ALA A 12 -1.28 16.18 0.27
CA ALA A 12 -0.76 17.30 1.03
C ALA A 12 -0.04 18.27 0.08
N THR A 13 -0.46 19.53 0.05
CA THR A 13 0.12 20.56 -0.84
C THR A 13 0.89 21.64 -0.07
N TYR A 14 1.77 22.36 -0.76
CA TYR A 14 2.40 23.55 -0.19
C TYR A 14 1.37 24.69 -0.05
N ARG A 15 1.15 25.16 1.18
CA ARG A 15 0.13 26.19 1.47
C ARG A 15 0.61 27.62 1.16
N ARG A 16 1.93 27.86 1.07
CA ARG A 16 2.55 29.19 0.87
C ARG A 16 3.88 29.09 0.09
N GLY A 17 4.32 30.20 -0.50
CA GLY A 17 5.60 30.32 -1.22
C GLY A 17 5.51 30.03 -2.72
N LYS A 18 6.66 30.01 -3.41
CA LYS A 18 6.76 29.85 -4.88
C LYS A 18 6.16 28.54 -5.42
N ARG A 19 6.09 27.50 -4.58
CA ARG A 19 5.56 26.16 -4.92
C ARG A 19 4.11 25.96 -4.45
N LYS A 20 3.39 27.03 -4.12
CA LYS A 20 2.02 26.96 -3.57
C LYS A 20 1.11 26.18 -4.53
N GLY A 21 0.38 25.21 -3.99
CA GLY A 21 -0.51 24.33 -4.76
C GLY A 21 0.15 23.05 -5.30
N GLU A 22 1.48 22.97 -5.33
CA GLU A 22 2.16 21.72 -5.68
C GLU A 22 2.01 20.67 -4.58
N VAL A 23 1.88 19.40 -4.98
CA VAL A 23 1.85 18.26 -4.07
C VAL A 23 3.22 18.07 -3.43
N LYS A 24 3.24 17.95 -2.10
CA LYS A 24 4.45 17.65 -1.33
C LYS A 24 4.87 16.21 -1.62
N LEU A 25 6.08 16.07 -2.11
CA LEU A 25 6.67 14.76 -2.39
C LEU A 25 7.61 14.37 -1.24
N ARG A 26 7.42 13.17 -0.69
CA ARG A 26 8.37 12.56 0.24
C ARG A 26 9.39 11.76 -0.55
N ARG A 27 10.68 12.03 -0.33
CA ARG A 27 11.74 11.15 -0.82
C ARG A 27 11.59 9.81 -0.11
N LEU A 28 11.41 8.76 -0.90
CA LEU A 28 11.43 7.40 -0.36
C LEU A 28 12.88 7.09 -0.01
N SER A 29 13.15 6.71 1.24
CA SER A 29 14.44 6.12 1.57
C SER A 29 14.60 4.84 0.72
N GLY A 30 15.78 4.63 0.12
CA GLY A 30 16.04 3.47 -0.73
C GLY A 30 16.07 2.13 0.02
N GLY A 31 15.93 2.16 1.35
CA GLY A 31 15.86 1.00 2.23
C GLY A 31 14.46 0.40 2.36
N GLY A 32 14.34 -0.67 3.15
CA GLY A 32 13.07 -1.27 3.54
C GLY A 32 12.84 -2.65 2.93
N THR A 33 13.28 -3.69 3.65
CA THR A 33 13.03 -5.10 3.31
C THR A 33 11.54 -5.37 3.21
N LEU A 34 10.72 -4.88 4.15
CA LEU A 34 9.27 -5.06 4.10
C LEU A 34 8.64 -4.54 2.81
N ARG A 35 9.04 -3.35 2.37
CA ARG A 35 8.50 -2.74 1.14
C ARG A 35 8.88 -3.52 -0.11
N ARG A 36 10.11 -4.06 -0.16
CA ARG A 36 10.60 -4.89 -1.29
C ARG A 36 10.16 -6.35 -1.20
N GLY A 37 9.80 -6.80 0.00
CA GLY A 37 9.42 -8.19 0.29
C GLY A 37 8.03 -8.55 -0.19
N TRP A 38 7.24 -7.55 -0.61
CA TRP A 38 5.99 -7.80 -1.33
C TRP A 38 6.31 -8.45 -2.67
N SER A 39 6.02 -9.74 -2.73
CA SER A 39 6.13 -10.55 -3.93
C SER A 39 4.74 -11.00 -4.33
N MET A 40 4.42 -10.82 -5.59
CA MET A 40 3.37 -11.60 -6.21
C MET A 40 3.95 -13.01 -6.38
N LEU A 41 3.17 -14.05 -6.08
CA LEU A 41 3.68 -15.43 -6.00
C LEU A 41 4.32 -16.00 -7.28
N LEU A 42 4.50 -15.22 -8.35
CA LEU A 42 5.45 -15.51 -9.42
C LEU A 42 6.35 -14.29 -9.68
N LYS A 43 7.68 -14.49 -9.59
CA LYS A 43 8.70 -13.52 -10.00
C LYS A 43 8.39 -12.95 -11.39
N GLY A 44 8.07 -11.66 -11.46
CA GLY A 44 8.10 -10.87 -12.70
C GLY A 44 6.79 -10.78 -13.51
N LYS A 45 5.70 -11.46 -13.13
CA LYS A 45 4.38 -11.28 -13.77
C LYS A 45 3.24 -11.36 -12.76
N ILE A 46 2.26 -10.47 -12.90
CA ILE A 46 0.99 -10.55 -12.17
C ILE A 46 0.28 -11.83 -12.65
N ARG A 47 0.25 -12.89 -11.83
CA ARG A 47 -0.58 -14.07 -12.12
C ARG A 47 -1.99 -13.79 -11.65
N VAL A 48 -2.90 -13.61 -12.61
CA VAL A 48 -4.34 -13.60 -12.35
C VAL A 48 -4.85 -15.02 -12.49
N GLN A 49 -5.40 -15.59 -11.43
CA GLN A 49 -6.03 -16.91 -11.43
C GLN A 49 -7.51 -16.73 -11.71
N ARG A 50 -8.08 -17.51 -12.64
CA ARG A 50 -9.53 -17.59 -12.82
C ARG A 50 -10.06 -18.78 -12.03
N ILE A 51 -10.98 -18.52 -11.12
CA ILE A 51 -11.67 -19.52 -10.31
C ILE A 51 -13.17 -19.34 -10.55
N GLY A 52 -13.76 -20.22 -11.37
CA GLY A 52 -15.11 -20.03 -11.89
C GLY A 52 -15.24 -18.70 -12.65
N ASP A 53 -16.06 -17.80 -12.12
CA ASP A 53 -16.29 -16.46 -12.66
C ASP A 53 -15.53 -15.36 -11.92
N THR A 54 -14.68 -15.71 -10.96
CA THR A 54 -13.88 -14.77 -10.19
C THR A 54 -12.42 -14.78 -10.64
N TYR A 55 -11.80 -13.61 -10.68
CA TYR A 55 -10.37 -13.45 -10.90
C TYR A 55 -9.69 -13.12 -9.57
N GLN A 56 -8.69 -13.92 -9.19
CA GLN A 56 -7.94 -13.78 -7.95
C GLN A 56 -6.48 -13.44 -8.25
N VAL A 57 -5.94 -12.49 -7.48
CA VAL A 57 -4.51 -12.15 -7.45
C VAL A 57 -4.02 -12.33 -6.02
N GLU A 58 -2.92 -13.05 -5.86
CA GLU A 58 -2.32 -13.30 -4.54
C GLU A 58 -1.03 -12.51 -4.36
N LEU A 59 -0.93 -11.81 -3.23
CA LEU A 59 0.21 -10.98 -2.86
C LEU A 59 0.73 -11.43 -1.49
N VAL A 60 2.02 -11.74 -1.42
CA VAL A 60 2.65 -12.35 -0.24
C VAL A 60 3.88 -11.55 0.19
N ASN A 61 4.09 -11.44 1.50
CA ASN A 61 5.30 -10.89 2.07
C ASN A 61 5.88 -11.85 3.12
N ASN A 62 7.00 -12.49 2.78
CA ASN A 62 7.66 -13.48 3.65
C ASN A 62 8.57 -12.84 4.71
N THR A 63 8.47 -11.53 4.93
CA THR A 63 9.25 -10.86 5.98
C THR A 63 8.66 -11.20 7.34
N GLU A 64 9.45 -11.78 8.25
CA GLU A 64 8.98 -12.24 9.57
C GLU A 64 8.23 -11.18 10.37
N TYR A 65 8.67 -9.92 10.29
CA TYR A 65 8.05 -8.82 11.03
C TYR A 65 6.89 -8.14 10.29
N ALA A 66 6.49 -8.64 9.11
CA ALA A 66 5.42 -8.02 8.32
C ALA A 66 4.09 -7.99 9.06
N SER A 67 3.72 -9.09 9.72
CA SER A 67 2.48 -9.18 10.49
C SER A 67 2.43 -8.17 11.64
N TYR A 68 3.56 -7.94 12.33
CA TYR A 68 3.65 -6.95 13.40
C TYR A 68 3.49 -5.52 12.89
N VAL A 69 3.98 -5.22 11.67
CA VAL A 69 3.77 -3.90 11.06
C VAL A 69 2.34 -3.74 10.55
N GLU A 70 1.72 -4.81 10.04
CA GLU A 70 0.35 -4.79 9.54
C GLU A 70 -0.65 -4.60 10.68
N TYR A 71 -0.62 -5.48 11.68
CA TYR A 71 -1.66 -5.60 12.71
C TYR A 71 -1.22 -5.10 14.09
N GLY A 72 0.05 -4.79 14.27
CA GLY A 72 0.61 -4.39 15.57
C GLY A 72 1.13 -5.58 16.38
N HIS A 73 1.67 -5.28 17.56
CA HIS A 73 2.27 -6.30 18.44
C HIS A 73 2.32 -5.90 19.91
N ARG A 74 2.35 -6.92 20.78
CA ARG A 74 2.59 -6.74 22.22
C ARG A 74 4.04 -6.40 22.50
N GLN A 75 4.22 -5.58 23.53
CA GLN A 75 5.49 -5.25 24.13
C GLN A 75 5.42 -5.46 25.64
N THR A 76 6.56 -5.69 26.28
CA THR A 76 6.68 -5.73 27.73
C THR A 76 7.15 -4.35 28.21
N PRO A 77 6.29 -3.53 28.84
CA PRO A 77 6.72 -2.24 29.41
C PRO A 77 7.86 -2.42 30.40
N GLY A 78 8.79 -1.46 30.42
CA GLY A 78 9.99 -1.51 31.27
C GLY A 78 11.16 -2.31 30.68
N ARG A 79 10.94 -3.16 29.67
CA ARG A 79 12.02 -3.86 28.96
C ARG A 79 12.96 -2.85 28.29
N TYR A 80 14.25 -2.95 28.57
CA TYR A 80 15.28 -2.20 27.86
C TYR A 80 15.61 -2.90 26.53
N VAL A 81 15.65 -2.13 25.44
CA VAL A 81 15.98 -2.62 24.11
C VAL A 81 17.28 -1.94 23.64
N PRO A 82 18.42 -2.66 23.64
CA PRO A 82 19.72 -2.09 23.30
C PRO A 82 19.76 -1.47 21.90
N ALA A 83 19.11 -2.11 20.91
CA ALA A 83 19.08 -1.64 19.53
C ALA A 83 18.50 -0.23 19.34
N ILE A 84 17.64 0.23 20.27
CA ILE A 84 17.06 1.57 20.25
C ILE A 84 17.48 2.43 21.45
N GLY A 85 18.34 1.90 22.32
CA GLY A 85 18.85 2.56 23.52
C GLY A 85 17.76 3.02 24.51
N LYS A 86 16.56 2.42 24.48
CA LYS A 86 15.37 2.92 25.21
C LYS A 86 14.65 1.80 25.94
N ARG A 87 13.92 2.19 27.00
CA ARG A 87 12.93 1.34 27.67
C ARG A 87 11.56 1.48 27.01
N LEU A 88 10.90 0.34 26.79
CA LEU A 88 9.56 0.30 26.24
C LEU A 88 8.56 0.85 27.27
N LYS A 89 7.59 1.64 26.80
CA LYS A 89 6.55 2.26 27.65
C LYS A 89 5.16 1.68 27.38
N ALA A 90 4.83 1.50 26.11
CA ALA A 90 3.55 0.95 25.71
C ALA A 90 3.56 -0.59 25.80
N ALA A 91 2.42 -1.17 26.19
CA ALA A 91 2.22 -2.63 26.18
C ALA A 91 1.77 -3.16 24.81
N TRP A 92 1.28 -2.28 23.94
CA TRP A 92 0.83 -2.58 22.59
C TRP A 92 1.32 -1.51 21.63
N VAL A 93 1.74 -1.92 20.44
CA VAL A 93 2.06 -1.04 19.33
C VAL A 93 1.02 -1.26 18.24
N GLU A 94 0.40 -0.18 17.81
CA GLU A 94 -0.62 -0.23 16.76
C GLU A 94 -0.03 -0.58 15.39
N GLY A 95 -0.76 -1.43 14.67
CA GLY A 95 -0.50 -1.73 13.27
C GLY A 95 -0.65 -0.50 12.37
N GLN A 96 0.00 -0.55 11.21
CA GLN A 96 -0.09 0.48 10.19
C GLN A 96 -0.98 0.08 9.02
N PHE A 97 -1.40 -1.19 8.97
CA PHE A 97 -2.32 -1.74 7.98
C PHE A 97 -2.00 -1.42 6.50
N PRO A 98 -0.73 -1.34 6.06
CA PRO A 98 -0.42 -0.94 4.69
C PRO A 98 -1.10 -1.84 3.64
N MET A 99 -1.15 -3.15 3.87
CA MET A 99 -1.79 -4.08 2.93
C MET A 99 -3.31 -3.92 2.91
N THR A 100 -3.92 -3.89 4.10
CA THR A 100 -5.36 -3.77 4.26
C THR A 100 -5.88 -2.46 3.65
N LEU A 101 -5.18 -1.35 3.88
CA LEU A 101 -5.55 -0.05 3.32
C LEU A 101 -5.38 -0.03 1.80
N SER A 102 -4.27 -0.55 1.27
CA SER A 102 -4.06 -0.63 -0.18
C SER A 102 -5.09 -1.54 -0.87
N ALA A 103 -5.48 -2.65 -0.25
CA ALA A 103 -6.54 -3.51 -0.79
C ALA A 103 -7.87 -2.74 -0.90
N ARG A 104 -8.27 -2.03 0.15
CA ARG A 104 -9.48 -1.19 0.14
C ARG A 104 -9.43 -0.08 -0.91
N GLU A 105 -8.28 0.56 -1.09
CA GLU A 105 -8.10 1.58 -2.12
C GLU A 105 -8.31 0.99 -3.53
N VAL A 106 -7.75 -0.19 -3.79
CA VAL A 106 -7.92 -0.90 -5.07
C VAL A 106 -9.36 -1.33 -5.28
N GLU A 107 -10.00 -1.93 -4.27
CA GLU A 107 -11.40 -2.36 -4.33
C GLU A 107 -12.35 -1.19 -4.60
N SER A 108 -12.11 -0.04 -3.97
CA SER A 108 -12.89 1.18 -4.19
C SER A 108 -12.72 1.74 -5.61
N ALA A 109 -11.50 1.70 -6.15
CA ALA A 109 -11.22 2.21 -7.48
C ALA A 109 -11.59 1.23 -8.61
N ALA A 110 -11.64 -0.08 -8.33
CA ALA A 110 -11.77 -1.13 -9.33
C ALA A 110 -13.03 -1.01 -10.22
N PRO A 111 -14.26 -0.77 -9.69
CA PRO A 111 -15.46 -0.70 -10.53
C PRO A 111 -15.37 0.37 -11.62
N ALA A 112 -14.91 1.57 -11.27
CA ALA A 112 -14.79 2.68 -12.21
C ALA A 112 -13.72 2.42 -13.28
N ILE A 113 -12.60 1.81 -12.90
CA ILE A 113 -11.53 1.43 -13.84
C ILE A 113 -12.02 0.34 -14.79
N LEU A 114 -12.69 -0.69 -14.26
CA LEU A 114 -13.22 -1.80 -15.05
C LEU A 114 -14.28 -1.33 -16.04
N ALA A 115 -15.26 -0.52 -15.60
CA ALA A 115 -16.29 0.02 -16.48
C ALA A 115 -15.69 0.77 -17.67
N ARG A 116 -14.72 1.66 -17.42
CA ARG A 116 -14.01 2.40 -18.48
C ARG A 116 -13.26 1.50 -19.45
N LYS A 117 -12.64 0.42 -18.95
CA LYS A 117 -11.91 -0.55 -19.80
C LYS A 117 -12.87 -1.39 -20.64
N ILE A 118 -13.98 -1.84 -20.06
CA ILE A 118 -15.02 -2.62 -20.74
C ILE A 118 -15.66 -1.78 -21.84
N GLN A 119 -16.05 -0.53 -21.54
CA GLN A 119 -16.62 0.38 -22.53
C GLN A 119 -15.67 0.57 -23.71
N ARG A 120 -14.39 0.91 -23.44
CA ARG A 120 -13.38 1.07 -24.50
C ARG A 120 -13.24 -0.19 -25.35
N TYR A 121 -13.20 -1.36 -24.71
CA TYR A 121 -13.10 -2.63 -25.43
C TYR A 121 -14.28 -2.83 -26.39
N PHE A 122 -15.51 -2.52 -25.96
CA PHE A 122 -16.67 -2.59 -26.85
C PHE A 122 -16.61 -1.57 -27.97
N GLU A 123 -16.23 -0.33 -27.69
CA GLU A 123 -16.08 0.72 -28.72
C GLU A 123 -15.08 0.29 -29.81
N GLU A 124 -13.91 -0.24 -29.42
CA GLU A 124 -12.89 -0.75 -30.35
C GLU A 124 -13.44 -1.92 -31.20
N ARG A 125 -14.13 -2.87 -30.58
CA ARG A 125 -14.65 -4.07 -31.26
C ARG A 125 -15.87 -3.81 -32.14
N ILE A 126 -16.71 -2.85 -31.79
CA ILE A 126 -17.93 -2.50 -32.53
C ILE A 126 -17.63 -1.53 -33.67
N HIS A 127 -16.69 -0.60 -33.49
CA HIS A 127 -16.39 0.45 -34.47
C HIS A 127 -15.20 0.15 -35.41
N GLY A 128 -14.66 -1.06 -35.38
CA GLY A 128 -13.82 -1.61 -36.46
C GLY A 128 -12.56 -0.80 -36.78
N LYS A 129 -11.70 -0.57 -35.79
CA LYS A 129 -10.27 -0.34 -36.04
C LYS A 129 -9.45 -1.45 -35.41
#